data_AF-A0A2V5UJG5-F1
#
_entry.id   AF-A0A2V5UJG5-F1
#
_cell.length_a   1.000
_cell.length_b   1.000
_cell.length_c   1.000
_cell.angle_alpha   90.00
_cell.angle_beta   90.00
_cell.angle_gamma   90.00
#
_symmetry.space_group_name_H-M   'P 1'
#
loop_
_entity.id
_entity.type
_entity.pdbx_description
1 polymer ?
#
loop_
_entity_poly.entity_id
_entity_poly.type
_entity_poly.pdbx_seq_one_letter_code
_entity_poly.pdbx_strand_id
1 'polypeptide(L)'
;AADILGDPHKYRPTSKETADHSLPYCMAVGLVDGMVTPLQFREERVRDQSLIPIMDKVKVVANEEFEALFPKFQPSRVTITTNDGKSRSTRVDVPKGDPRDPMTEEEIAVKFTALGGEVIGKERCKKLQKFIMSLESVDKLDGLFELTTAR
;
A
#
# COMPACT_ATOMS: atom_id res chain seq x y z
N ALA A 1 -12.17 6.71 12.51
CA ALA A 1 -11.56 6.71 11.15
C ALA A 1 -12.55 6.47 9.99
N ALA A 2 -13.64 5.71 10.21
CA ALA A 2 -14.61 5.35 9.18
C ALA A 2 -15.23 6.57 8.45
N ASP A 3 -15.59 7.61 9.20
CA ASP A 3 -16.25 8.81 8.65
C ASP A 3 -15.35 9.62 7.71
N ILE A 4 -14.03 9.49 7.82
CA ILE A 4 -13.06 10.23 6.99
C ILE A 4 -12.71 9.45 5.72
N LEU A 5 -12.54 8.14 5.87
CA LEU A 5 -12.03 7.26 4.81
C LEU A 5 -13.15 6.64 3.96
N GLY A 6 -14.38 6.64 4.47
CA GLY A 6 -15.58 6.07 3.86
C GLY A 6 -16.69 7.06 3.55
N ASP A 7 -16.43 8.37 3.59
CA ASP A 7 -17.39 9.41 3.18
C ASP A 7 -17.84 9.20 1.72
N PRO A 8 -19.10 9.51 1.34
CA PRO A 8 -19.61 9.30 -0.02
C PRO A 8 -18.72 9.89 -1.14
N HIS A 9 -18.03 11.02 -0.92
CA HIS A 9 -17.14 11.61 -1.93
C HIS A 9 -15.90 10.74 -2.21
N LYS A 10 -15.56 9.82 -1.31
CA LYS A 10 -14.44 8.90 -1.47
C LYS A 10 -14.76 7.76 -2.44
N TYR A 11 -16.01 7.49 -2.79
CA TYR A 11 -16.36 6.38 -3.68
C TYR A 11 -16.12 6.67 -5.17
N ARG A 12 -15.80 7.92 -5.51
CA ARG A 12 -15.52 8.36 -6.89
C ARG A 12 -14.31 9.29 -6.93
N PRO A 13 -13.10 8.82 -6.57
CA PRO A 13 -11.91 9.66 -6.69
C PRO A 13 -11.63 9.96 -8.17
N THR A 14 -11.11 11.15 -8.45
CA THR A 14 -10.84 11.63 -9.82
C THR A 14 -9.39 12.03 -10.02
N SER A 15 -8.60 12.01 -8.94
CA SER A 15 -7.17 12.32 -8.91
C SER A 15 -6.43 11.35 -8.00
N LYS A 16 -5.10 11.35 -8.09
CA LYS A 16 -4.23 10.58 -7.21
C LYS A 16 -4.48 10.91 -5.73
N GLU A 17 -4.58 12.20 -5.39
CA GLU A 17 -4.73 12.73 -4.03
C GLU A 17 -6.11 12.46 -3.42
N THR A 18 -7.12 12.25 -4.27
CA THR A 18 -8.45 11.83 -3.81
C THR A 18 -8.53 10.31 -3.67
N ALA A 19 -7.77 9.58 -4.49
CA ALA A 19 -7.70 8.11 -4.49
C ALA A 19 -6.89 7.55 -3.31
N ASP A 20 -5.74 8.14 -2.96
CA ASP A 20 -4.92 7.69 -1.83
C ASP A 20 -5.60 7.89 -0.45
N HIS A 21 -6.59 8.79 -0.39
CA HIS A 21 -7.46 9.00 0.76
C HIS A 21 -8.85 8.35 0.60
N SER A 22 -9.02 7.41 -0.33
CA SER A 22 -10.26 6.66 -0.55
C SER A 22 -10.09 5.20 -0.18
N LEU A 23 -10.71 4.78 0.93
CA LEU A 23 -10.70 3.36 1.31
C LEU A 23 -11.43 2.45 0.30
N PRO A 24 -12.59 2.84 -0.27
CA PRO A 24 -13.23 2.05 -1.33
C PRO A 24 -12.32 1.81 -2.53
N TYR A 25 -11.60 2.85 -2.98
CA TYR A 25 -10.67 2.74 -4.09
C TYR A 25 -9.50 1.82 -3.75
N CYS A 26 -8.82 2.07 -2.62
CA CYS A 26 -7.71 1.25 -2.14
C CYS A 26 -8.10 -0.23 -2.00
N MET A 27 -9.32 -0.51 -1.52
CA MET A 27 -9.86 -1.87 -1.47
C MET A 27 -10.12 -2.45 -2.85
N ALA A 28 -10.68 -1.67 -3.78
CA ALA A 28 -10.97 -2.15 -5.13
C ALA A 28 -9.68 -2.53 -5.88
N VAL A 29 -8.66 -1.65 -5.90
CA VAL A 29 -7.39 -1.98 -6.56
C VAL A 29 -6.65 -3.10 -5.84
N GLY A 30 -6.69 -3.16 -4.50
CA GLY A 30 -6.12 -4.27 -3.74
C GLY A 30 -6.75 -5.63 -4.09
N LEU A 31 -8.06 -5.65 -4.34
CA LEU A 31 -8.79 -6.87 -4.74
C LEU A 31 -8.54 -7.26 -6.21
N VAL A 32 -8.48 -6.29 -7.13
CA VAL A 32 -8.34 -6.56 -8.58
C VAL A 32 -6.89 -6.84 -8.96
N ASP A 33 -5.96 -6.01 -8.46
CA ASP A 33 -4.56 -6.04 -8.87
C ASP A 33 -3.71 -6.89 -7.92
N GLY A 34 -4.22 -7.23 -6.74
CA GLY A 34 -3.48 -7.92 -5.69
C GLY A 34 -2.40 -7.06 -5.04
N MET A 35 -2.38 -5.75 -5.32
CA MET A 35 -1.38 -4.83 -4.80
C MET A 35 -1.89 -3.38 -4.73
N VAL A 36 -1.27 -2.60 -3.86
CA VAL A 36 -1.51 -1.16 -3.73
C VAL A 36 -0.15 -0.45 -3.75
N THR A 37 0.25 0.01 -4.93
CA THR A 37 1.53 0.69 -5.19
C THR A 37 1.30 2.01 -5.91
N PRO A 38 2.33 2.87 -6.12
CA PRO A 38 2.17 4.08 -6.93
C PRO A 38 1.61 3.84 -8.34
N LEU A 39 1.75 2.63 -8.89
CA LEU A 39 1.17 2.26 -10.19
C LEU A 39 -0.36 2.37 -10.19
N GLN A 40 -0.99 1.95 -9.10
CA GLN A 40 -2.45 2.01 -8.95
C GLN A 40 -2.93 3.46 -8.89
N PHE A 41 -2.13 4.39 -8.37
CA PHE A 41 -2.53 5.79 -8.25
C PHE A 41 -2.20 6.64 -9.48
N ARG A 42 -1.83 6.03 -10.61
CA ARG A 42 -1.70 6.74 -11.90
C ARG A 42 -3.07 7.17 -12.42
N GLU A 43 -3.13 8.27 -13.14
CA GLU A 43 -4.38 8.90 -13.58
C GLU A 43 -5.27 7.94 -14.37
N GLU A 44 -4.67 7.12 -15.24
CA GLU A 44 -5.39 6.14 -16.06
C GLU A 44 -6.07 5.09 -15.19
N ARG A 45 -5.40 4.64 -14.12
CA ARG A 45 -5.94 3.62 -13.22
C ARG A 45 -6.94 4.19 -12.23
N VAL A 46 -6.75 5.43 -11.77
CA VAL A 46 -7.74 6.14 -10.93
C VAL A 46 -9.06 6.34 -11.68
N ARG A 47 -9.00 6.63 -12.98
CA ARG A 47 -10.19 6.87 -13.82
C ARG A 47 -10.81 5.62 -14.41
N ASP A 48 -10.27 4.44 -14.11
CA ASP A 48 -10.77 3.19 -14.65
C ASP A 48 -12.17 2.86 -14.11
N GLN A 49 -13.17 2.96 -14.99
CA GLN A 49 -14.57 2.72 -14.63
C GLN A 49 -14.86 1.27 -14.24
N SER A 50 -13.98 0.31 -14.57
CA SER A 50 -14.12 -1.10 -14.16
C SER A 50 -13.99 -1.30 -12.64
N LEU A 51 -13.40 -0.34 -11.92
CA LEU A 51 -13.29 -0.37 -10.46
C LEU A 51 -14.58 0.05 -9.75
N ILE A 52 -15.45 0.81 -10.42
CA ILE A 52 -16.67 1.38 -9.83
C ILE A 52 -17.58 0.29 -9.22
N PRO A 53 -17.91 -0.81 -9.93
CA PRO A 53 -18.77 -1.86 -9.36
C PRO A 53 -18.16 -2.58 -8.15
N ILE A 54 -16.85 -2.49 -7.95
CA ILE A 54 -16.15 -3.08 -6.80
C ILE A 54 -16.16 -2.09 -5.64
N MET A 55 -15.88 -0.81 -5.90
CA MET A 55 -15.99 0.26 -4.90
C MET A 55 -17.41 0.30 -4.31
N ASP A 56 -18.44 0.14 -5.14
CA ASP A 56 -19.85 0.15 -4.70
C ASP A 56 -20.24 -1.03 -3.78
N LYS A 57 -19.42 -2.09 -3.75
CA LYS A 57 -19.60 -3.22 -2.82
C LYS A 57 -18.90 -3.00 -1.49
N VAL A 58 -17.98 -2.03 -1.39
CA VAL A 58 -17.27 -1.72 -0.16
C VAL A 58 -18.21 -0.95 0.76
N LYS A 59 -18.24 -1.36 2.04
CA LYS A 59 -18.92 -0.62 3.10
C LYS A 59 -17.91 -0.37 4.21
N VAL A 60 -17.75 0.89 4.59
CA VAL A 60 -16.88 1.31 5.68
C VAL A 60 -17.77 1.60 6.89
N VAL A 61 -17.50 0.95 8.01
CA VAL A 61 -18.34 1.04 9.20
C VAL A 61 -17.44 1.30 10.40
N ALA A 62 -17.83 2.26 11.25
CA ALA A 62 -17.16 2.51 12.52
C ALA A 62 -17.34 1.32 13.46
N ASN A 63 -16.35 1.06 14.31
CA ASN A 63 -16.40 -0.04 15.26
C ASN A 63 -15.96 0.47 16.64
N GLU A 64 -16.89 0.45 17.60
CA GLU A 64 -16.65 0.97 18.95
C GLU A 64 -15.53 0.24 19.69
N GLU A 65 -15.38 -1.08 19.48
CA GLU A 65 -14.27 -1.85 20.07
C GLU A 65 -12.92 -1.39 19.52
N PHE A 66 -12.85 -0.96 18.26
CA PHE A 66 -11.61 -0.48 17.65
C PHE A 66 -11.30 0.96 18.05
N GLU A 67 -12.31 1.82 18.12
CA GLU A 67 -12.16 3.20 18.60
C GLU A 67 -11.68 3.22 20.06
N ALA A 68 -12.14 2.28 20.90
CA ALA A 68 -11.66 2.13 22.28
C ALA A 68 -10.18 1.74 22.42
N LEU A 69 -9.54 1.24 21.36
CA LEU A 69 -8.12 0.87 21.34
C LEU A 69 -7.21 2.03 20.89
N PHE A 70 -7.78 3.12 20.38
CA PHE A 70 -7.04 4.31 19.96
C PHE A 70 -6.45 5.06 21.18
N PRO A 71 -5.25 5.69 21.09
CA PRO A 71 -4.33 5.71 19.95
C PRO A 71 -3.37 4.52 19.91
N LYS A 72 -3.43 3.61 20.90
CA LYS A 72 -2.48 2.51 21.03
C LYS A 72 -2.51 1.58 19.83
N PHE A 73 -3.70 1.28 19.31
CA PHE A 73 -3.89 0.55 18.05
C PHE A 73 -4.87 1.30 17.16
N GLN A 74 -4.78 1.03 15.86
CA GLN A 74 -5.75 1.48 14.87
C GLN A 74 -6.22 0.27 14.05
N PRO A 75 -6.98 -0.66 14.67
CA PRO A 75 -7.35 -1.89 14.01
C PRO A 75 -8.23 -1.68 12.79
N SER A 76 -8.10 -2.60 11.84
CA SER A 76 -9.05 -2.75 10.75
C SER A 76 -9.48 -4.22 10.64
N ARG A 77 -10.74 -4.43 10.24
CA ARG A 77 -11.24 -5.76 9.90
C ARG A 77 -11.91 -5.70 8.55
N VAL A 78 -11.49 -6.58 7.65
CA VAL A 78 -12.11 -6.75 6.34
C VAL A 78 -12.88 -8.06 6.37
N THR A 79 -14.16 -7.99 6.00
CA THR A 79 -15.01 -9.16 5.78
C THR A 79 -15.43 -9.17 4.32
N ILE A 80 -15.12 -10.25 3.62
CA ILE A 80 -15.52 -10.46 2.22
C ILE A 80 -16.56 -11.57 2.20
N THR A 81 -17.72 -11.27 1.60
CA THR A 81 -18.76 -12.25 1.32
C THR A 81 -18.80 -12.52 -0.19
N THR A 82 -18.61 -13.77 -0.58
CA THR A 82 -18.63 -14.20 -1.98
C THR A 82 -20.06 -14.46 -2.46
N ASN A 83 -20.25 -14.54 -3.78
CA ASN A 83 -21.57 -14.73 -4.40
C ASN A 83 -22.24 -16.06 -4.00
N ASP A 84 -21.47 -17.07 -3.58
CA ASP A 84 -21.96 -18.34 -3.04
C ASP A 84 -22.30 -18.27 -1.53
N GLY A 85 -22.26 -17.06 -0.94
CA GLY A 85 -22.60 -16.80 0.45
C GLY A 85 -21.49 -17.09 1.46
N LYS A 86 -20.34 -17.63 1.05
CA LYS A 86 -19.22 -17.83 1.98
C LYS A 86 -18.66 -16.49 2.44
N SER A 87 -18.26 -16.44 3.70
CA SER A 87 -17.65 -15.25 4.28
C SER A 87 -16.27 -15.57 4.84
N ARG A 88 -15.32 -14.65 4.64
CA ARG A 88 -14.01 -14.68 5.27
C ARG A 88 -13.74 -13.33 5.90
N SER A 89 -13.19 -13.34 7.11
CA SER A 89 -12.88 -12.13 7.86
C SER A 89 -11.47 -12.18 8.41
N THR A 90 -10.75 -11.08 8.28
CA THR A 90 -9.40 -10.91 8.84
C THR A 90 -9.33 -9.56 9.55
N ARG A 91 -8.82 -9.58 10.78
CA ARG A 91 -8.51 -8.39 11.59
C ARG A 91 -7.00 -8.18 11.65
N VAL A 92 -6.57 -6.94 11.49
CA VAL A 92 -5.18 -6.50 11.63
C VAL A 92 -5.16 -5.35 12.63
N ASP A 93 -4.46 -5.53 13.75
CA ASP A 93 -4.30 -4.51 14.80
C ASP A 93 -3.08 -3.62 14.59
N VAL A 94 -2.03 -4.19 14.00
CA VAL A 94 -0.74 -3.57 13.71
C VAL A 94 -0.45 -3.82 12.24
N PRO A 95 -0.42 -2.80 11.37
CA PRO A 95 -0.12 -2.99 9.97
C PRO A 95 1.36 -3.30 9.76
N LYS A 96 1.67 -4.08 8.73
CA LYS A 96 3.04 -4.37 8.32
C LYS A 96 3.80 -3.07 8.04
N GLY A 97 4.99 -2.94 8.63
CA GLY A 97 5.83 -1.73 8.58
C GLY A 97 5.71 -0.81 9.80
N ASP A 98 4.73 -1.03 10.68
CA ASP A 98 4.73 -0.44 12.03
C ASP A 98 5.96 -0.97 12.80
N PRO A 99 6.58 -0.19 13.71
CA PRO A 99 7.71 -0.67 14.52
C PRO A 99 7.44 -1.97 15.30
N ARG A 100 6.17 -2.29 15.59
CA ARG A 100 5.75 -3.53 16.26
C ARG A 100 5.58 -4.72 15.32
N ASP A 101 5.46 -4.48 14.01
CA ASP A 101 5.47 -5.51 12.95
C ASP A 101 6.32 -4.99 11.77
N PRO A 102 7.66 -4.90 11.95
CA PRO A 102 8.53 -4.35 10.94
C PRO A 102 8.51 -5.21 9.67
N MET A 103 8.74 -4.57 8.52
CA MET A 103 9.04 -5.31 7.29
C MET A 103 10.37 -6.05 7.43
N THR A 104 10.42 -7.26 6.89
CA THR A 104 11.65 -8.02 6.65
C THR A 104 12.51 -7.31 5.60
N GLU A 105 13.78 -7.68 5.54
CA GLU A 105 14.70 -7.14 4.53
C GLU A 105 14.21 -7.48 3.11
N GLU A 106 13.66 -8.68 2.91
CA GLU A 106 13.10 -9.13 1.65
C GLU A 106 11.87 -8.32 1.24
N GLU A 107 10.97 -7.98 2.18
CA GLU A 107 9.83 -7.11 1.91
C GLU A 107 10.26 -5.69 1.55
N ILE A 108 11.28 -5.16 2.24
CA ILE A 108 11.90 -3.88 1.91
C ILE A 108 12.53 -3.94 0.51
N ALA A 109 13.19 -5.03 0.15
CA ALA A 109 13.79 -5.25 -1.17
C ALA A 109 12.75 -5.22 -2.30
N VAL A 110 11.63 -5.91 -2.09
CA VAL A 110 10.50 -5.95 -3.02
C VAL A 110 9.93 -4.55 -3.19
N LYS A 111 9.68 -3.82 -2.09
CA LYS A 111 9.20 -2.43 -2.12
C LYS A 111 10.17 -1.51 -2.85
N PHE A 112 11.47 -1.59 -2.55
CA PHE A 112 12.51 -0.78 -3.15
C PHE A 112 12.57 -0.98 -4.67
N THR A 113 12.53 -2.23 -5.12
CA THR A 113 12.54 -2.58 -6.55
C THR A 113 11.24 -2.16 -7.24
N ALA A 114 10.09 -2.27 -6.58
CA ALA A 114 8.81 -1.82 -7.14
C ALA A 114 8.79 -0.29 -7.37
N LEU A 115 9.44 0.49 -6.49
CA LEU A 115 9.50 1.95 -6.60
C LEU A 115 10.59 2.45 -7.55
N GLY A 116 11.78 1.83 -7.53
CA GLY A 116 12.93 2.28 -8.33
C GLY A 116 13.10 1.57 -9.67
N GLY A 117 12.46 0.41 -9.86
CA GLY A 117 12.73 -0.47 -10.99
C GLY A 117 12.47 0.15 -12.36
N GLU A 118 11.44 0.99 -12.48
CA GLU A 118 11.14 1.73 -13.71
C GLU A 118 12.01 3.00 -13.89
N VAL A 119 12.67 3.46 -12.81
CA VAL A 119 13.50 4.67 -12.83
C VAL A 119 14.95 4.35 -13.16
N ILE A 120 15.52 3.34 -12.48
CA ILE A 120 16.95 3.03 -12.55
C ILE A 120 17.24 1.58 -13.00
N GLY A 121 16.21 0.77 -13.22
CA GLY A 121 16.32 -0.64 -13.59
C GLY A 121 16.46 -1.58 -12.39
N LYS A 122 15.85 -2.76 -12.49
CA LYS A 122 15.82 -3.78 -11.41
C LYS A 122 17.21 -4.20 -10.95
N GLU A 123 18.16 -4.38 -11.88
CA GLU A 123 19.54 -4.74 -11.53
C GLU A 123 20.25 -3.65 -10.73
N ARG A 124 20.00 -2.37 -11.05
CA ARG A 124 20.57 -1.26 -10.30
C ARG A 124 19.93 -1.15 -8.92
N CYS A 125 18.61 -1.36 -8.80
CA CYS A 125 17.93 -1.47 -7.52
C CYS A 125 18.56 -2.55 -6.63
N LYS A 126 18.81 -3.75 -7.18
CA LYS A 126 19.41 -4.87 -6.45
C LYS A 126 20.83 -4.55 -5.96
N LYS A 127 21.66 -3.94 -6.82
CA LYS A 127 23.02 -3.49 -6.45
C LYS A 127 22.97 -2.44 -5.34
N LEU A 128 22.08 -1.46 -5.47
CA LEU A 128 21.93 -0.36 -4.52
C LEU A 128 21.42 -0.85 -3.16
N GLN A 129 20.42 -1.73 -3.14
CA GLN A 129 19.96 -2.39 -1.91
C GLN A 129 21.12 -3.11 -1.21
N LYS A 130 21.85 -3.96 -1.93
CA LYS A 130 22.98 -4.70 -1.36
C LYS A 130 24.04 -3.76 -0.78
N PHE A 131 24.34 -2.66 -1.47
CA PHE A 131 25.30 -1.66 -0.99
C PHE A 131 24.81 -0.97 0.28
N ILE A 132 23.55 -0.53 0.31
CA ILE A 132 22.93 0.16 1.46
C ILE A 132 22.95 -0.74 2.70
N MET A 133 22.60 -2.03 2.54
CA MET A 133 22.55 -2.99 3.63
C MET A 133 23.94 -3.43 4.14
N SER A 134 25.03 -3.03 3.47
CA SER A 134 26.40 -3.32 3.90
C SER A 134 27.20 -2.06 4.25
N LEU A 135 26.53 -0.90 4.42
CA LEU A 135 27.17 0.41 4.58
C LEU A 135 28.15 0.49 5.76
N GLU A 136 27.89 -0.27 6.82
CA GLU A 136 28.74 -0.35 8.01
C GLU A 136 30.10 -1.02 7.76
N SER A 137 30.24 -1.72 6.64
CA SER A 137 31.41 -2.52 6.29
C SER A 137 32.23 -1.96 5.12
N VAL A 138 31.78 -0.86 4.50
CA VAL A 138 32.46 -0.27 3.34
C VAL A 138 33.38 0.87 3.75
N ASP A 139 34.60 0.89 3.19
CA ASP A 139 35.58 1.95 3.46
C ASP A 139 35.26 3.25 2.69
N LYS A 140 34.50 3.16 1.60
CA LYS A 140 34.23 4.26 0.67
C LYS A 140 32.79 4.23 0.13
N LEU A 141 32.26 5.41 -0.17
CA LEU A 141 30.89 5.60 -0.68
C LEU A 141 30.80 5.85 -2.18
N ASP A 142 31.91 5.82 -2.93
CA ASP A 142 31.92 6.04 -4.39
C ASP A 142 30.89 5.14 -5.11
N GLY A 143 30.82 3.87 -4.71
CA GLY A 143 29.84 2.92 -5.26
C GLY A 143 28.38 3.33 -5.03
N LEU A 144 28.06 3.99 -3.91
CA LEU A 144 26.72 4.53 -3.67
C LEU A 144 26.39 5.66 -4.65
N PHE A 145 27.33 6.58 -4.85
CA PHE A 145 27.15 7.71 -5.78
C PHE A 145 27.07 7.24 -7.23
N GLU A 146 27.90 6.29 -7.62
CA GLU A 146 27.84 5.67 -8.95
C GLU A 146 26.50 4.96 -9.20
N LEU A 147 25.87 4.40 -8.17
CA LEU A 147 24.59 3.71 -8.29
C LEU A 147 23.37 4.64 -8.19
N THR A 148 23.52 5.85 -7.65
CA THR A 148 22.40 6.80 -7.45
C THR A 148 22.39 7.98 -8.43
N THR A 149 23.44 8.17 -9.22
CA THR A 149 23.51 9.23 -10.23
C THR A 149 22.87 8.81 -11.56
N ALA A 150 21.96 9.61 -12.09
CA ALA A 150 21.52 9.47 -13.48
C ALA A 150 22.68 9.90 -14.40
N ARG A 151 22.98 9.11 -15.43
CA ARG A 151 23.84 9.53 -16.53
C ARG A 151 22.99 10.12 -17.63
#